data_AF-A0A6A6G9N9-F1
#
_entry.id   AF-A0A6A6G9N9-F1
#
_cell.length_a   1.000
_cell.length_b   1.000
_cell.length_c   1.000
_cell.angle_alpha   90.00
_cell.angle_beta   90.00
_cell.angle_gamma   90.00
#
_symmetry.space_group_name_H-M   'P 1'
#
loop_
_entity.id
_entity.type
_entity.pdbx_description
1 polymer ?
#
loop_
_entity_poly.entity_id
_entity_poly.type
_entity_poly.pdbx_seq_one_letter_code
_entity_poly.pdbx_strand_id
1 'polypeptide(L)'
;MSDAQSAQLRDRLQHFVAITGGQDLGICLLLASETDDGHINQTSTTAAGVQAYTKLQCILAADSELPTLPVLLCINAGDIGATVKAHIESLVPYRPDPPLQHPGHLLAGCTIGPPMSTNELNSVASLFGGMGDMSSACVISAEQSSGLMDPTAEDRTSIMRLEALRRQIGGERVSGILEFWTS
;
A
#
# COMPACT_ATOMS: atom_id res chain seq x y z
N MET A 1 -14.00 -35.93 -18.20
CA MET A 1 -15.30 -35.23 -18.25
C MET A 1 -15.90 -35.36 -19.65
N SER A 2 -17.03 -36.05 -19.75
CA SER A 2 -17.84 -36.16 -20.97
C SER A 2 -18.72 -34.92 -21.16
N ASP A 3 -19.29 -34.73 -22.35
CA ASP A 3 -20.13 -33.56 -22.65
C ASP A 3 -21.41 -33.54 -21.79
N ALA A 4 -21.98 -34.71 -21.50
CA ALA A 4 -23.12 -34.84 -20.59
C ALA A 4 -22.79 -34.39 -19.15
N GLN A 5 -21.60 -34.74 -18.65
CA GLN A 5 -21.13 -34.31 -17.33
C GLN A 5 -20.88 -32.79 -17.29
N SER A 6 -20.43 -32.23 -18.42
CA SER A 6 -20.17 -30.79 -18.56
C SER A 6 -21.47 -29.98 -18.54
N ALA A 7 -22.51 -30.44 -19.24
CA ALA A 7 -23.83 -29.83 -19.22
C ALA A 7 -24.46 -29.91 -17.83
N GLN A 8 -24.40 -31.06 -17.17
CA GLN A 8 -24.90 -31.21 -15.81
C GLN A 8 -24.15 -30.30 -14.80
N LEU A 9 -22.84 -30.15 -14.95
CA LEU A 9 -22.05 -29.24 -14.11
C LEU A 9 -22.49 -27.79 -14.32
N ARG A 10 -22.71 -27.37 -15.58
CA ARG A 10 -23.20 -26.03 -15.90
C ARG A 10 -24.55 -25.76 -15.24
N ASP A 11 -25.53 -26.64 -15.40
CA ASP A 11 -26.86 -26.47 -14.82
C ASP A 11 -26.79 -26.33 -13.30
N ARG A 12 -25.92 -27.11 -12.64
CA ARG A 12 -25.69 -27.02 -11.20
C ARG A 12 -25.07 -25.68 -10.81
N LEU A 13 -24.05 -25.21 -11.53
CA LEU A 13 -23.41 -23.92 -11.26
C LEU A 13 -24.40 -22.77 -11.44
N GLN A 14 -25.17 -22.76 -12.52
CA GLN A 14 -26.22 -21.77 -12.77
C GLN A 14 -27.26 -21.79 -11.66
N HIS A 15 -27.69 -22.97 -11.21
CA HIS A 15 -28.63 -23.09 -10.11
C HIS A 15 -28.08 -22.49 -8.81
N PHE A 16 -26.83 -22.77 -8.45
CA PHE A 16 -26.21 -22.19 -7.27
C PHE A 16 -26.02 -20.68 -7.39
N VAL A 17 -25.61 -20.18 -8.55
CA VAL A 17 -25.49 -18.74 -8.82
C VAL A 17 -26.85 -18.05 -8.70
N ALA A 18 -27.91 -18.64 -9.26
CA ALA A 18 -29.26 -18.09 -9.18
C ALA A 18 -29.76 -18.00 -7.73
N ILE A 19 -29.31 -18.89 -6.84
CA ILE A 19 -29.66 -18.88 -5.41
C ILE A 19 -28.83 -17.85 -4.63
N THR A 20 -27.52 -17.76 -4.88
CA THR A 20 -26.59 -16.96 -4.05
C THR A 20 -26.27 -15.59 -4.65
N GLY A 21 -26.76 -15.28 -5.86
CA GLY A 21 -26.31 -14.13 -6.63
C GLY A 21 -24.83 -14.18 -7.02
N GLY A 22 -24.16 -15.34 -6.81
CA GLY A 22 -22.75 -15.55 -7.11
C GLY A 22 -21.75 -14.91 -6.14
N GLN A 23 -22.19 -14.32 -5.02
CA GLN A 23 -21.30 -13.58 -4.11
C GLN A 23 -20.53 -14.47 -3.13
N ASP A 24 -21.06 -15.64 -2.78
CA ASP A 24 -20.48 -16.55 -1.77
C ASP A 24 -20.11 -17.91 -2.37
N LEU A 25 -19.76 -17.95 -3.66
CA LEU A 25 -19.47 -19.20 -4.36
C LEU A 25 -18.06 -19.18 -4.94
N GLY A 26 -17.31 -20.26 -4.71
CA GLY A 26 -16.00 -20.51 -5.31
C GLY A 26 -15.88 -21.98 -5.72
N ILE A 27 -15.10 -22.24 -6.76
CA ILE A 27 -14.88 -23.59 -7.27
C ILE A 27 -13.49 -24.05 -6.85
N CYS A 28 -13.40 -25.04 -5.96
CA CYS A 28 -12.14 -25.70 -5.64
C CYS A 28 -11.91 -26.87 -6.61
N LEU A 29 -10.87 -26.79 -7.43
CA LEU A 29 -10.50 -27.85 -8.37
C LEU A 29 -9.25 -28.59 -7.89
N LEU A 30 -9.38 -29.90 -7.68
CA LEU A 30 -8.27 -30.77 -7.35
C LEU A 30 -7.50 -31.16 -8.61
N LEU A 31 -6.20 -30.84 -8.65
CA LEU A 31 -5.33 -31.13 -9.79
C LEU A 31 -4.78 -32.55 -9.79
N ALA A 32 -4.71 -33.21 -8.63
CA ALA A 32 -4.37 -34.61 -8.49
C ALA A 32 -5.49 -35.38 -7.79
N SER A 33 -5.77 -36.59 -8.27
CA SER A 33 -6.63 -37.55 -7.57
C SER A 33 -5.73 -38.47 -6.76
N GLU A 34 -6.00 -38.60 -5.46
CA GLU A 34 -5.39 -39.65 -4.65
C GLU A 34 -5.84 -41.02 -5.19
N THR A 35 -4.91 -41.97 -5.32
CA THR A 35 -5.26 -43.38 -5.51
C THR A 35 -5.59 -44.01 -4.14
N ASP A 36 -6.38 -45.10 -4.12
CA ASP A 36 -6.82 -45.80 -2.89
C ASP A 36 -5.70 -46.11 -1.87
N ASP A 37 -4.43 -46.17 -2.30
CA ASP A 37 -3.25 -46.41 -1.46
C ASP A 37 -2.58 -45.13 -0.91
N GLY A 38 -3.20 -43.95 -1.04
CA GLY A 38 -2.67 -42.68 -0.51
C GLY A 38 -1.43 -42.13 -1.23
N HIS A 39 -0.94 -42.79 -2.28
CA HIS A 39 0.17 -42.32 -3.11
C HIS A 39 -0.32 -41.40 -4.24
N ILE A 40 0.19 -40.17 -4.27
CA ILE A 40 -0.07 -39.22 -5.37
C ILE A 40 0.84 -39.60 -6.55
N ASN A 41 0.28 -40.23 -7.59
CA ASN A 41 1.00 -40.41 -8.86
C ASN A 41 1.05 -39.08 -9.64
N GLN A 42 1.96 -38.20 -9.23
CA GLN A 42 2.04 -36.79 -9.64
C GLN A 42 2.16 -36.57 -11.17
N THR A 43 2.75 -37.48 -11.94
CA THR A 43 3.06 -37.20 -13.35
C THR A 43 1.90 -37.45 -14.31
N SER A 44 1.04 -38.45 -14.06
CA SER A 44 -0.12 -38.75 -14.91
C SER A 44 -1.39 -38.02 -14.48
N THR A 45 -1.55 -37.77 -13.18
CA THR A 45 -2.73 -37.09 -12.62
C THR A 45 -2.75 -35.60 -12.92
N THR A 46 -1.59 -34.91 -12.93
CA THR A 46 -1.53 -33.47 -13.23
C THR A 46 -1.94 -33.15 -14.67
N ALA A 47 -1.62 -33.99 -15.65
CA ALA A 47 -2.05 -33.77 -17.04
C ALA A 47 -3.58 -33.88 -17.19
N ALA A 48 -4.20 -34.83 -16.49
CA ALA A 48 -5.64 -34.98 -16.45
C ALA A 48 -6.32 -33.82 -15.69
N GLY A 49 -5.72 -33.36 -14.59
CA GLY A 49 -6.17 -32.19 -13.83
C GLY A 49 -6.11 -30.89 -14.65
N VAL A 50 -5.02 -30.68 -15.39
CA VAL A 50 -4.87 -29.55 -16.32
C VAL A 50 -5.92 -29.62 -17.43
N GLN A 51 -6.16 -30.80 -18.02
CA GLN A 51 -7.21 -30.95 -19.03
C GLN A 51 -8.61 -30.68 -18.47
N ALA A 52 -8.89 -31.14 -17.23
CA ALA A 52 -10.14 -30.87 -16.55
C ALA A 52 -10.32 -29.38 -16.24
N TYR A 53 -9.24 -28.70 -15.81
CA TYR A 53 -9.22 -27.26 -15.60
C TYR A 53 -9.51 -26.50 -16.89
N THR A 54 -8.83 -26.83 -17.99
CA THR A 54 -9.07 -26.18 -19.28
C THR A 54 -10.52 -26.35 -19.73
N LYS A 55 -11.09 -27.56 -19.58
CA LYS A 55 -12.51 -27.79 -19.89
C LYS A 55 -13.46 -26.96 -19.01
N LEU A 56 -13.17 -26.86 -17.71
CA LEU A 56 -13.94 -26.02 -16.79
C LEU A 56 -13.88 -24.55 -17.22
N GLN A 57 -12.69 -24.05 -17.54
CA GLN A 57 -12.51 -22.68 -18.03
C GLN A 57 -13.30 -22.43 -19.32
N CYS A 58 -13.35 -23.38 -20.25
CA CYS A 58 -14.20 -23.28 -21.44
C CYS A 58 -15.71 -23.22 -21.09
N ILE A 59 -16.16 -23.95 -20.08
CA ILE A 59 -17.56 -23.92 -19.63
C ILE A 59 -17.90 -22.56 -19.02
N LEU A 60 -17.03 -22.04 -18.15
CA LEU A 60 -17.22 -20.74 -17.50
C LEU A 60 -17.14 -19.58 -18.49
N ALA A 61 -16.21 -19.64 -19.45
CA ALA A 61 -16.06 -18.60 -20.48
C ALA A 61 -17.20 -18.58 -21.51
N ALA A 62 -17.88 -19.71 -21.72
CA ALA A 62 -18.97 -19.81 -22.68
C ALA A 62 -20.30 -19.22 -22.15
N ASP A 63 -20.38 -18.91 -20.85
CA ASP A 63 -21.61 -18.51 -20.19
C ASP A 63 -21.45 -17.15 -19.52
N SER A 64 -22.07 -16.12 -20.10
CA SER A 64 -22.03 -14.75 -19.59
C SER A 64 -22.84 -14.55 -18.31
N GLU A 65 -23.69 -15.51 -17.94
CA GLU A 65 -24.54 -15.43 -16.74
C GLU A 65 -23.86 -16.02 -15.50
N LEU A 66 -22.75 -16.75 -15.67
CA LEU A 66 -21.91 -17.13 -14.55
C LEU A 66 -21.07 -15.90 -14.18
N PRO A 67 -21.26 -15.31 -12.98
CA PRO A 67 -20.35 -14.29 -12.47
C PRO A 67 -18.92 -14.85 -12.44
N THR A 68 -17.92 -13.98 -12.36
CA THR A 68 -16.49 -14.35 -12.24
C THR A 68 -16.25 -15.14 -10.94
N LEU A 69 -16.66 -16.40 -10.93
CA LEU A 69 -16.51 -17.32 -9.83
C LEU A 69 -15.02 -17.63 -9.70
N PRO A 70 -14.40 -17.40 -8.53
CA PRO A 70 -13.01 -17.74 -8.32
C PRO A 70 -12.84 -19.26 -8.43
N VAL A 71 -11.93 -19.69 -9.31
CA VAL A 71 -11.51 -21.08 -9.42
C VAL A 71 -10.19 -21.23 -8.65
N LEU A 72 -10.24 -21.91 -7.50
CA LEU A 72 -9.11 -22.18 -6.63
C LEU A 72 -8.50 -23.53 -7.01
N LEU A 73 -7.22 -23.52 -7.36
CA LEU A 73 -6.49 -24.73 -7.72
C LEU A 73 -5.88 -25.35 -6.48
N CYS A 74 -6.34 -26.55 -6.13
CA CYS A 74 -5.87 -27.29 -4.98
C CYS A 74 -5.03 -28.49 -5.46
N ILE A 75 -3.89 -28.72 -4.84
CA ILE A 75 -2.99 -29.82 -5.21
C ILE A 75 -3.56 -31.15 -4.73
N ASN A 76 -4.05 -31.19 -3.49
CA ASN A 76 -4.71 -32.33 -2.85
C ASN A 76 -5.90 -31.85 -2.01
N ALA A 77 -6.65 -32.80 -1.43
CA ALA A 77 -7.83 -32.49 -0.61
C ALA A 77 -7.46 -31.82 0.72
N GLY A 78 -6.30 -32.16 1.30
CA GLY A 78 -5.80 -31.56 2.54
C GLY A 78 -5.52 -30.05 2.43
N ASP A 79 -5.13 -29.60 1.23
CA ASP A 79 -4.74 -28.21 0.98
C ASP A 79 -5.93 -27.29 0.69
N ILE A 80 -7.16 -27.80 0.59
CA ILE A 80 -8.34 -26.97 0.28
C ILE A 80 -8.50 -25.86 1.32
N GLY A 81 -8.42 -26.19 2.62
CA GLY A 81 -8.59 -25.22 3.70
C GLY A 81 -7.55 -24.10 3.66
N ALA A 82 -6.28 -24.46 3.43
CA ALA A 82 -5.19 -23.50 3.29
C ALA A 82 -5.36 -22.60 2.06
N THR A 83 -5.77 -23.19 0.92
CA THR A 83 -5.98 -22.47 -0.34
C THR A 83 -7.13 -21.47 -0.25
N VAL A 84 -8.26 -21.88 0.35
CA VAL A 84 -9.41 -21.00 0.60
C VAL A 84 -9.02 -19.86 1.53
N LYS A 85 -8.29 -20.16 2.61
CA LYS A 85 -7.80 -19.13 3.54
C LYS A 85 -6.91 -18.10 2.83
N ALA A 86 -5.93 -18.56 2.04
CA ALA A 86 -5.04 -17.68 1.28
C ALA A 86 -5.82 -16.80 0.28
N HIS A 87 -6.87 -17.35 -0.35
CA HIS A 87 -7.73 -16.57 -1.24
C HIS A 87 -8.48 -15.47 -0.48
N ILE A 88 -9.10 -15.80 0.67
CA ILE A 88 -9.80 -14.81 1.49
C ILE A 88 -8.85 -13.72 1.96
N GLU A 89 -7.63 -14.07 2.39
CA GLU A 89 -6.61 -13.10 2.77
C GLU A 89 -6.21 -12.19 1.61
N SER A 90 -6.18 -12.71 0.37
CA SER A 90 -5.89 -11.90 -0.83
C SER A 90 -7.01 -10.93 -1.21
N LEU A 91 -8.25 -11.21 -0.80
CA LEU A 91 -9.38 -10.30 -1.01
C LEU A 91 -9.33 -9.10 -0.06
N VAL A 92 -8.56 -9.18 1.03
CA VAL A 92 -8.33 -8.04 1.91
C VAL A 92 -7.36 -7.09 1.21
N PRO A 93 -7.79 -5.85 0.88
CA PRO A 93 -6.88 -4.90 0.24
C PRO A 93 -5.69 -4.66 1.16
N TYR A 94 -4.50 -5.05 0.69
CA TYR A 94 -3.25 -4.71 1.36
C TYR A 94 -3.14 -3.19 1.42
N ARG A 95 -3.38 -2.63 2.60
CA ARG A 95 -3.08 -1.24 2.90
C ARG A 95 -1.68 -1.25 3.47
N PRO A 96 -0.63 -0.85 2.71
CA PRO A 96 0.67 -0.66 3.32
C PRO A 96 0.48 0.33 4.47
N ASP A 97 1.04 -0.01 5.63
CA ASP A 97 1.07 0.94 6.73
C ASP A 97 1.71 2.24 6.20
N PRO A 98 1.09 3.41 6.44
CA PRO A 98 1.72 4.66 6.05
C PRO A 98 3.12 4.66 6.67
N PRO A 99 4.17 4.98 5.89
CA PRO A 99 5.52 5.01 6.43
C PRO A 99 5.48 5.90 7.67
N LEU A 100 5.98 5.39 8.80
CA LEU A 100 6.10 6.16 10.03
C LEU A 100 6.87 7.44 9.68
N GLN A 101 6.13 8.54 9.50
CA GLN A 101 6.74 9.80 9.13
C GLN A 101 7.56 10.24 10.34
N HIS A 102 8.88 10.09 10.27
CA HIS A 102 9.74 10.72 11.26
C HIS A 102 9.44 12.22 11.20
N PRO A 103 9.18 12.90 12.33
CA PRO A 103 8.88 14.34 12.34
C PRO A 103 9.85 15.22 11.52
N GLY A 104 11.11 14.78 11.36
CA GLY A 104 12.10 15.44 10.50
C GLY A 104 11.77 15.44 9.00
N HIS A 105 10.97 14.50 8.49
CA HIS A 105 10.52 14.49 7.09
C HIS A 105 9.52 15.60 6.79
N LEU A 106 8.71 16.02 7.77
CA LEU A 106 7.81 17.16 7.60
C LEU A 106 8.60 18.47 7.51
N LEU A 107 9.60 18.63 8.39
CA LEU A 107 10.54 19.75 8.32
C LEU A 107 11.20 19.84 6.94
N ALA A 108 11.50 18.71 6.30
CA ALA A 108 12.18 18.69 5.00
C ALA A 108 11.41 19.44 3.91
N GLY A 109 10.08 19.48 4.02
CA GLY A 109 9.19 20.18 3.10
C GLY A 109 8.89 21.64 3.47
N CYS A 110 9.39 22.15 4.60
CA CYS A 110 9.13 23.52 5.06
C CYS A 110 10.05 24.55 4.38
N THR A 111 10.10 24.52 3.05
CA THR A 111 10.87 25.43 2.20
C THR A 111 10.19 25.55 0.83
N ILE A 112 10.32 26.71 0.17
CA ILE A 112 9.76 26.94 -1.18
C ILE A 112 10.56 26.20 -2.28
N GLY A 113 11.75 25.70 -1.95
CA GLY A 113 12.65 25.01 -2.87
C GLY A 113 12.60 23.46 -2.80
N PRO A 114 13.62 22.78 -3.33
CA PRO A 114 13.74 21.33 -3.17
C PRO A 114 13.88 20.98 -1.68
N PRO A 115 13.33 19.82 -1.26
CA PRO A 115 13.29 19.45 0.14
C PRO A 115 14.69 19.45 0.76
N MET A 116 14.76 19.81 2.03
CA MET A 116 16.03 19.85 2.76
C MET A 116 16.67 18.47 2.77
N SER A 117 17.98 18.44 2.54
CA SER A 117 18.82 17.26 2.71
C SER A 117 18.93 16.89 4.20
N THR A 118 19.33 15.65 4.48
CA THR A 118 19.51 15.16 5.85
C THR A 118 20.47 16.03 6.67
N ASN A 119 21.51 16.58 6.05
CA ASN A 119 22.47 17.46 6.74
C ASN A 119 21.83 18.79 7.14
N GLU A 120 21.03 19.38 6.27
CA GLU A 120 20.31 20.63 6.54
C GLU A 120 19.26 20.42 7.64
N LEU A 121 18.56 19.29 7.61
CA LEU A 121 17.63 18.91 8.68
C LEU A 121 18.32 18.75 10.03
N ASN A 122 19.51 18.14 10.06
CA ASN A 122 20.29 18.01 11.29
C ASN A 122 20.73 19.39 11.81
N SER A 123 21.14 20.30 10.92
CA SER A 123 21.44 21.68 11.27
C SER A 123 20.23 22.40 11.88
N VAL A 124 19.06 22.30 11.25
CA VAL A 124 17.81 22.87 11.76
C VAL A 124 17.44 22.26 13.11
N ALA A 125 17.45 20.94 13.24
CA ALA A 125 17.12 20.24 14.49
C ALA A 125 18.10 20.53 15.63
N SER A 126 19.35 20.88 15.32
CA SER A 126 20.34 21.29 16.33
C SER A 126 20.10 22.70 16.89
N LEU A 127 19.44 23.55 16.12
CA LEU A 127 19.23 24.96 16.44
C LEU A 127 17.81 25.24 16.96
N PHE A 128 16.83 24.44 16.55
CA PHE A 128 15.42 24.62 16.88
C PHE A 128 14.82 23.37 17.51
N GLY A 129 14.05 23.56 18.58
CA GLY A 129 13.39 22.46 19.30
C GLY A 129 12.26 21.77 18.53
N GLY A 130 11.87 22.31 17.37
CA GLY A 130 10.83 21.76 16.50
C GLY A 130 10.33 22.80 15.49
N MET A 131 9.28 22.42 14.73
CA MET A 131 8.67 23.30 13.71
C MET A 131 8.14 24.61 14.29
N GLY A 132 7.54 24.57 15.49
CA GLY A 132 7.00 25.77 16.15
C GLY A 132 8.07 26.81 16.45
N ASP A 133 9.20 26.38 17.03
CA ASP A 133 10.35 27.22 17.35
C ASP A 133 10.96 27.84 16.08
N MET A 134 11.11 27.05 15.02
CA MET A 134 11.60 27.53 13.73
C MET A 134 10.64 28.53 13.06
N SER A 135 9.33 28.24 13.03
CA SER A 135 8.33 29.12 12.43
C SER A 135 8.24 30.46 13.16
N SER A 136 8.28 30.44 14.50
CA SER A 136 8.29 31.64 15.35
C SER A 136 9.52 32.50 15.05
N ALA A 137 10.71 31.89 14.99
CA ALA A 137 11.93 32.60 14.65
C ALA A 137 11.84 33.26 13.26
N CYS A 138 11.25 32.59 12.27
CA CYS A 138 11.08 33.13 10.93
C CYS A 138 10.16 34.36 10.91
N VAL A 139 9.03 34.30 11.60
CA VAL A 139 8.07 35.42 11.73
C VAL A 139 8.73 36.61 12.43
N ILE A 140 9.38 36.38 13.58
CA ILE A 140 10.10 37.42 14.33
C ILE A 140 11.15 38.10 13.45
N SER A 141 11.92 37.32 12.69
CA SER A 141 12.94 37.87 11.79
C SER A 141 12.33 38.71 10.66
N ALA A 142 11.17 38.31 10.13
CA ALA A 142 10.48 39.08 9.09
C ALA A 142 9.89 40.38 9.64
N GLU A 143 9.27 40.35 10.82
CA GLU A 143 8.72 41.52 11.50
C GLU A 143 9.80 42.54 11.88
N GLN A 144 10.96 42.06 12.36
CA GLN A 144 12.13 42.90 12.63
C GLN A 144 12.64 43.57 11.35
N SER A 145 12.74 42.82 10.24
CA SER A 145 13.21 43.37 8.96
C SER A 145 12.28 44.44 8.39
N SER A 146 10.99 44.35 8.71
CA SER A 146 9.96 45.30 8.30
C SER A 146 9.83 46.51 9.24
N GLY A 147 10.59 46.54 10.36
CA GLY A 147 10.53 47.60 11.36
C GLY A 147 9.24 47.62 12.19
N LEU A 148 8.48 46.51 12.19
CA LEU A 148 7.18 46.39 12.85
C LEU A 148 7.28 46.00 14.34
N MET A 149 8.47 45.59 14.80
CA MET A 149 8.68 45.04 16.14
C MET A 149 10.02 45.50 16.74
N ASP A 150 10.02 45.86 18.02
CA ASP A 150 11.25 45.97 18.83
C ASP A 150 11.52 44.62 19.52
N PRO A 151 12.61 43.90 19.18
CA PRO A 151 12.78 42.52 19.62
C PRO A 151 13.13 42.44 21.10
N THR A 152 12.41 41.56 21.80
CA THR A 152 12.71 41.16 23.18
C THR A 152 14.01 40.34 23.25
N ALA A 153 14.47 40.01 24.47
CA ALA A 153 15.67 39.20 24.64
C ALA A 153 15.53 37.77 24.07
N GLU A 154 14.32 37.20 24.13
CA GLU A 154 14.02 35.89 23.53
C GLU A 154 14.02 35.97 22.00
N ASP A 155 13.41 37.02 21.45
CA ASP A 155 13.39 37.28 19.99
C ASP A 155 14.81 37.41 19.42
N ARG A 156 15.69 38.12 20.13
CA ARG A 156 17.11 38.25 19.74
C ARG A 156 17.82 36.90 19.71
N THR A 157 17.45 35.99 20.60
CA THR A 157 18.03 34.63 20.62
C THR A 157 17.56 33.84 19.41
N SER A 158 16.28 33.94 19.04
CA SER A 158 15.70 33.32 17.83
C SER A 158 16.33 33.86 16.55
N ILE A 159 16.55 35.17 16.47
CA ILE A 159 17.25 35.83 15.35
C ILE A 159 18.69 35.32 15.23
N MET A 160 19.43 35.23 16.35
CA MET A 160 20.79 34.69 16.35
C MET A 160 20.86 33.23 15.89
N ARG A 161 19.86 32.40 16.24
CA ARG A 161 19.76 31.02 15.75
C ARG A 161 19.56 30.97 14.23
N LEU A 162 18.73 31.84 13.67
CA LEU A 162 18.56 31.96 12.21
C LEU A 162 19.83 32.43 11.51
N GLU A 163 20.56 33.39 12.08
CA GLU A 163 21.87 33.80 11.54
C GLU A 163 22.89 32.66 11.60
N ALA A 164 22.90 31.86 12.67
CA ALA A 164 23.74 30.69 12.78
C ALA A 164 23.38 29.64 11.72
N LEU A 165 22.07 29.40 11.50
CA LEU A 165 21.59 28.52 10.43
C LEU A 165 22.04 29.03 9.06
N ARG A 166 21.94 30.34 8.82
CA ARG A 166 22.36 31.00 7.57
C ARG A 166 23.84 30.77 7.26
N ARG A 167 24.69 30.71 8.28
CA ARG A 167 26.12 30.39 8.13
C ARG A 167 26.36 28.91 7.85
N GLN A 168 25.50 28.00 8.32
CA GLN A 168 25.67 26.55 8.15
C GLN A 168 25.17 26.03 6.80
N ILE A 169 23.95 26.42 6.40
CA ILE A 169 23.29 25.87 5.19
C ILE A 169 23.25 26.86 4.03
N GLY A 170 23.72 28.09 4.23
CA GLY A 170 23.79 29.12 3.21
C GLY A 170 22.60 30.08 3.21
N GLY A 171 22.85 31.31 2.75
CA GLY A 171 21.88 32.40 2.74
C GLY A 171 20.63 32.11 1.92
N GLU A 172 20.81 31.58 0.71
CA GLU A 172 19.72 31.27 -0.22
C GLU A 172 18.78 30.20 0.34
N ARG A 173 19.32 29.17 1.00
CA ARG A 173 18.53 28.10 1.61
C ARG A 173 17.69 28.63 2.77
N VAL A 174 18.27 29.45 3.64
CA VAL A 174 17.51 30.09 4.73
C VAL A 174 16.46 31.06 4.21
N SER A 175 16.73 31.78 3.12
CA SER A 175 15.71 32.64 2.48
C SER A 175 14.49 31.84 2.02
N GLY A 176 14.69 30.67 1.38
CA GLY A 176 13.59 29.80 0.98
C GLY A 176 12.82 29.17 2.15
N ILE A 177 13.45 29.03 3.32
CA ILE A 177 12.77 28.61 4.57
C ILE A 177 11.96 29.78 5.13
N LEU A 178 12.57 30.97 5.24
CA LEU A 178 11.90 32.18 5.72
C LEU A 178 10.64 32.46 4.91
N GLU A 179 10.77 32.48 3.58
CA GLU A 179 9.66 32.75 2.67
C GLU A 179 8.51 31.74 2.81
N PHE A 180 8.81 30.45 3.07
CA PHE A 180 7.79 29.44 3.31
C PHE A 180 6.91 29.74 4.54
N TRP A 181 7.51 30.30 5.60
CA TRP A 181 6.80 30.57 6.85
C TRP A 181 6.19 31.97 6.93
N THR A 182 6.62 32.89 6.06
CA THR A 182 6.20 34.31 6.09
C THR A 182 5.33 34.71 4.90
N SER A 183 5.19 33.83 3.89
CA SER A 183 4.22 33.98 2.79
C SER A 183 2.81 33.61 3.23
#